data_AF-A0AAW8G0V1-F1
#
_entry.id   AF-A0AAW8G0V1-F1
#
_cell.length_a   1.000
_cell.length_b   1.000
_cell.length_c   1.000
_cell.angle_alpha   90.00
_cell.angle_beta   90.00
_cell.angle_gamma   90.00
#
_symmetry.space_group_name_H-M   'P 1'
#
loop_
_entity.id
_entity.type
_entity.pdbx_description
1 polymer ?
#
loop_
_entity_poly.entity_id
_entity_poly.type
_entity_poly.pdbx_seq_one_letter_code
_entity_poly.pdbx_strand_id
1 'polypeptide(L)' 'MIRSRKLKVQKKYQIRTYGMVTVPEIRLTGKWLIRSGFKEGQRVNIQQRKDMIIITIDR' A
#
# COMPACT_ATOMS: atom_id res chain seq x y z
N MET A 1 -5.57 -19.31 9.27
CA MET A 1 -4.31 -18.85 9.91
C MET A 1 -4.02 -17.43 9.43
N ILE A 2 -4.02 -16.44 10.33
CA ILE A 2 -3.76 -15.03 9.95
C ILE A 2 -2.25 -14.88 9.76
N ARG A 3 -1.80 -14.49 8.56
CA ARG A 3 -0.40 -14.19 8.29
C ARG A 3 -0.16 -12.69 8.45
N SER A 4 0.37 -12.27 9.59
CA SER A 4 0.76 -10.88 9.83
C SER A 4 2.17 -10.60 9.29
N ARG A 5 2.35 -9.47 8.59
CA ARG A 5 3.68 -8.97 8.18
C ARG A 5 3.86 -7.57 8.73
N LYS A 6 5.04 -7.29 9.27
CA LYS A 6 5.45 -5.94 9.66
C LYS A 6 6.20 -5.31 8.49
N LEU A 7 5.74 -4.16 8.03
CA LEU A 7 6.39 -3.38 6.98
C LEU A 7 6.81 -2.03 7.56
N LYS A 8 7.97 -1.53 7.13
CA LYS A 8 8.45 -0.21 7.51
C LYS A 8 7.94 0.81 6.50
N VAL A 9 7.30 1.87 6.99
CA VAL A 9 6.98 3.05 6.18
C VAL A 9 8.29 3.66 5.70
N GLN A 10 8.49 3.65 4.38
CA GLN A 10 9.67 4.23 3.75
C GLN A 10 9.41 5.69 3.39
N LYS A 11 10.48 6.46 3.23
CA LYS A 11 10.40 7.77 2.58
C LYS A 11 10.47 7.58 1.08
N LYS A 12 9.57 8.23 0.36
CA LYS A 12 9.63 8.36 -1.09
C LYS A 12 9.78 9.82 -1.45
N TYR A 13 10.71 10.11 -2.33
CA TYR A 13 10.83 11.44 -2.87
C TYR A 13 9.90 11.56 -4.07
N GLN A 14 9.04 12.56 -4.04
CA GLN A 14 8.13 12.87 -5.13
C GLN A 14 8.55 14.20 -5.73
N ILE A 15 8.92 14.16 -7.02
CA ILE A 15 9.20 15.35 -7.80
C ILE A 15 7.85 16.03 -8.09
N ARG A 16 7.78 17.33 -7.86
CA ARG A 16 6.67 18.22 -8.18
C ARG A 16 7.13 19.29 -9.16
N THR A 17 6.18 19.98 -9.76
CA THR A 17 6.42 21.10 -10.69
C THR A 17 7.34 22.18 -10.09
N TYR A 18 7.28 22.39 -8.77
CA TYR A 18 8.12 23.34 -8.05
C TYR A 18 8.87 22.67 -6.90
N GLY A 19 9.70 21.67 -7.19
CA GLY A 19 10.66 21.08 -6.24
C GLY A 19 10.39 19.62 -5.87
N MET A 20 11.02 19.15 -4.81
CA MET A 20 10.98 17.76 -4.36
C MET A 20 10.41 17.67 -2.95
N VAL A 21 9.38 16.86 -2.76
CA VAL A 21 8.79 16.62 -1.44
C VAL A 21 9.03 15.19 -0.99
N THR A 22 9.20 15.00 0.32
CA THR A 22 9.30 13.66 0.91
C THR A 22 7.93 13.24 1.39
N VAL A 23 7.42 12.12 0.87
CA VAL A 23 6.13 11.53 1.26
C VAL A 23 6.34 10.14 1.86
N PRO A 24 5.51 9.72 2.82
CA PRO A 24 5.54 8.36 3.34
C PRO A 24 5.01 7.36 2.29
N GLU A 25 5.70 6.23 2.11
CA GLU A 25 5.29 5.14 1.23
C GLU A 25 5.29 3.80 1.97
N ILE A 26 4.19 3.05 1.83
CA ILE A 26 4.11 1.65 2.21
C ILE A 26 4.13 0.81 0.94
N ARG A 27 5.18 0.01 0.73
CA ARG A 27 5.30 -0.89 -0.42
C ARG A 27 4.78 -2.28 -0.07
N LEU A 28 3.65 -2.66 -0.65
CA LEU A 28 3.12 -4.02 -0.59
C LEU A 28 3.62 -4.79 -1.82
N THR A 29 4.64 -5.62 -1.66
CA THR A 29 5.21 -6.42 -2.75
C THR A 29 5.49 -7.85 -2.33
N GLY A 30 5.35 -8.78 -3.27
CA GLY A 30 5.76 -10.18 -3.12
C GLY A 30 4.66 -11.20 -3.43
N LYS A 31 5.08 -12.46 -3.61
CA LYS A 31 4.19 -13.60 -3.98
C LYS A 31 3.04 -13.81 -2.98
N TRP A 32 3.17 -13.32 -1.76
CA TRP A 32 2.12 -13.41 -0.74
C TRP A 32 0.91 -12.53 -1.09
N LEU A 33 1.11 -11.39 -1.78
CA LEU A 33 0.04 -10.48 -2.16
C LEU A 33 -0.91 -11.13 -3.17
N ILE A 34 -0.32 -11.82 -4.17
CA ILE A 34 -1.04 -12.64 -5.14
C ILE A 34 -1.80 -13.77 -4.46
N ARG A 35 -1.16 -14.47 -3.50
CA ARG A 35 -1.80 -15.54 -2.72
C ARG A 35 -2.94 -15.03 -1.83
N SER A 36 -2.90 -13.76 -1.43
CA SER A 36 -3.97 -13.08 -0.69
C SER A 36 -5.14 -12.65 -1.58
N GLY A 37 -5.06 -12.88 -2.90
CA GLY A 37 -6.15 -12.58 -3.85
C GLY A 37 -6.00 -11.25 -4.58
N PHE A 38 -5.01 -10.43 -4.23
CA PHE A 38 -4.71 -9.18 -4.94
C PHE A 38 -3.91 -9.48 -6.20
N LYS A 39 -4.55 -9.36 -7.36
CA LYS A 39 -3.96 -9.59 -8.68
C LYS A 39 -3.69 -8.28 -9.40
N GLU A 40 -2.78 -8.33 -10.36
CA GLU A 40 -2.48 -7.21 -11.26
C GLU A 40 -3.73 -6.82 -12.06
N GLY A 41 -3.93 -5.52 -12.27
CA GLY A 41 -5.09 -4.97 -12.97
C GLY A 41 -6.38 -4.86 -12.14
N GLN A 42 -6.40 -5.39 -10.91
CA GLN A 42 -7.56 -5.24 -10.03
C GLN A 42 -7.60 -3.85 -9.38
N ARG A 43 -8.81 -3.32 -9.24
CA ARG A 43 -9.06 -2.14 -8.42
C ARG A 43 -9.15 -2.56 -6.96
N VAL A 44 -8.63 -1.71 -6.08
CA VAL A 44 -8.71 -1.91 -4.64
C VAL A 44 -9.37 -0.69 -4.02
N ASN A 45 -10.22 -0.95 -3.03
CA ASN A 45 -10.78 0.09 -2.20
C ASN A 45 -9.88 0.30 -0.98
N ILE A 46 -9.57 1.56 -0.68
CA ILE A 46 -8.68 1.97 0.41
C ILE A 46 -9.50 2.84 1.36
N GLN A 47 -9.84 2.30 2.52
CA GLN A 47 -10.48 3.05 3.59
C GLN A 47 -9.43 3.48 4.60
N GLN A 48 -9.44 4.77 4.94
CA GLN A 48 -8.50 5.36 5.89
C GLN A 48 -9.24 5.81 7.15
N ARG A 49 -8.66 5.49 8.30
CA ARG A 49 -9.04 5.96 9.64
C ARG A 49 -7.78 6.42 10.37
N LYS A 50 -7.95 7.07 11.51
CA LYS A 50 -6.82 7.41 12.38
C LYS A 50 -6.06 6.12 12.73
N ASP A 51 -4.76 6.10 12.42
CA ASP A 51 -3.82 4.99 12.65
C ASP A 51 -4.16 3.65 11.96
N MET A 52 -5.12 3.62 11.03
CA MET A 52 -5.55 2.39 10.37
C MET A 52 -5.87 2.59 8.89
N ILE A 53 -5.38 1.67 8.07
CA ILE A 53 -5.71 1.60 6.64
C ILE A 53 -6.27 0.19 6.37
N ILE A 54 -7.45 0.14 5.79
CA ILE A 54 -8.08 -1.11 5.33
C ILE A 54 -8.02 -1.12 3.81
N ILE A 55 -7.45 -2.19 3.25
CA ILE A 55 -7.35 -2.41 1.81
C ILE A 55 -8.19 -3.64 1.47
N THR A 56 -9.17 -3.47 0.58
CA THR A 56 -10.05 -4.55 0.11
C THR A 56 -10.10 -4.56 -1.40
N ILE A 57 -10.35 -5.73 -1.99
CA ILE A 57 -10.55 -5.86 -3.44
C ILE A 57 -11.89 -5.21 -3.78
N ASP A 58 -11.89 -4.31 -4.77
CA ASP A 58 -13.10 -3.72 -5.34
C ASP A 58 -13.77 -4.78 -6.22
N ARG A 59 -15.05 -5.09 -5.95
CA ARG A 59 -15.79 -6.16 -6.62
C ARG A 59 -16.53 -5.68 -7.85
#